data_AF-A0A3C7ZH51-F1
#
_entry.id   AF-A0A3C7ZH51-F1
#
_cell.length_a   1.000
_cell.length_b   1.000
_cell.length_c   1.000
_cell.angle_alpha   90.00
_cell.angle_beta   90.00
_cell.angle_gamma   90.00
#
_symmetry.space_group_name_H-M   'P 1'
#
loop_
_entity.id
_entity.type
_entity.pdbx_description
1 polymer ?
#
loop_
_entity_poly.entity_id
_entity_poly.type
_entity_poly.pdbx_seq_one_letter_code
_entity_poly.pdbx_strand_id
1 'polypeptide(L)'
;MILGIDEVGRGPWAGPLVVGAVVLDAPIEGLTDSKKLTKKRRLELNDSILKHAAGWGLGWVSNKEIDTIGLSEALRLATRRAVEQVTASYHEIIIDGTINFLSNTSKGAYVTTLKKADLLIPAVSAASIIAKVARDTYMVQQDTIYPGYSFGSHVGYGTAAHQAAIQRFGITPLHRTSFAPIAAHIGETKPNTLVRKKVSTTHTGMKAEEEVARYLQKNGHILLDRNWATRYCEIDIVSVSEERLVCTEVKYRSSTGQGGGFAAITRAKRKRMEQAAEAYAQKSQRSFSNRLLAVAEVTREGRITYLELDESLADESAVASN
;
A
#
# COMPACT_ATOMS: atom_id res chain seq x y z
N MET A 1 -3.69 31.73 -15.31
CA MET A 1 -3.79 30.27 -15.01
C MET A 1 -4.19 30.07 -13.56
N ILE A 2 -5.17 29.21 -13.33
CA ILE A 2 -5.74 28.90 -12.01
C ILE A 2 -5.22 27.54 -11.56
N LEU A 3 -4.81 27.43 -10.29
CA LEU A 3 -4.61 26.16 -9.61
C LEU A 3 -5.92 25.74 -8.93
N GLY A 4 -6.57 24.70 -9.45
CA GLY A 4 -7.75 24.10 -8.82
C GLY A 4 -7.36 23.03 -7.81
N ILE A 5 -8.07 22.97 -6.70
CA ILE A 5 -7.83 22.04 -5.60
C ILE A 5 -9.16 21.45 -5.11
N ASP A 6 -9.20 20.13 -4.93
CA ASP A 6 -10.33 19.42 -4.31
C ASP A 6 -9.83 18.19 -3.54
N GLU A 7 -10.62 17.74 -2.56
CA GLU A 7 -10.30 16.60 -1.70
C GLU A 7 -11.23 15.40 -1.87
N VAL A 8 -10.68 14.21 -1.64
CA VAL A 8 -11.41 12.95 -1.62
C VAL A 8 -11.03 12.14 -0.39
N GLY A 9 -12.06 11.55 0.25
CA GLY A 9 -11.84 10.62 1.35
C GLY A 9 -11.93 11.24 2.74
N ARG A 10 -12.73 12.30 2.93
CA ARG A 10 -12.99 12.85 4.27
C ARG A 10 -13.81 11.92 5.16
N GLY A 11 -14.95 11.43 4.66
CA GLY A 11 -15.90 10.61 5.43
C GLY A 11 -15.63 9.10 5.59
N PRO A 12 -14.83 8.42 4.76
CA PRO A 12 -14.53 7.00 4.92
C PRO A 12 -13.98 6.64 6.30
N TRP A 13 -14.37 5.47 6.80
CA TRP A 13 -13.86 4.87 8.03
C TRP A 13 -12.48 4.25 7.85
N ALA A 14 -12.11 3.92 6.62
CA ALA A 14 -10.83 3.33 6.27
C ALA A 14 -10.17 4.01 5.07
N GLY A 15 -8.83 3.96 5.05
CA GLY A 15 -8.00 4.44 3.96
C GLY A 15 -7.58 5.90 4.10
N PRO A 16 -6.75 6.39 3.15
CA PRO A 16 -6.18 7.72 3.19
C PRO A 16 -7.19 8.80 2.82
N LEU A 17 -6.79 10.03 3.13
CA LEU A 17 -7.32 11.27 2.55
C LEU A 17 -6.38 11.68 1.40
N VAL A 18 -6.94 12.13 0.29
CA VAL A 18 -6.18 12.57 -0.89
C VAL A 18 -6.68 13.93 -1.34
N VAL A 19 -5.77 14.86 -1.60
CA VAL A 19 -6.07 16.15 -2.24
C VAL A 19 -5.44 16.16 -3.62
N GLY A 20 -6.21 16.57 -4.63
CA GLY A 20 -5.71 16.84 -5.97
C GLY A 20 -5.44 18.33 -6.13
N ALA A 21 -4.41 18.66 -6.92
CA ALA A 21 -4.10 20.03 -7.31
C ALA A 21 -3.76 20.03 -8.81
N VAL A 22 -4.44 20.85 -9.62
CA VAL A 22 -4.28 20.86 -11.09
C VAL A 22 -4.27 22.28 -11.63
N VAL A 23 -3.32 22.57 -12.52
CA VAL A 23 -3.27 23.76 -13.37
C VAL A 23 -3.55 23.32 -14.80
N LEU A 24 -4.52 23.99 -15.44
CA LEU A 24 -4.81 23.81 -16.86
C LEU A 24 -4.32 25.02 -17.65
N ASP A 25 -3.66 24.77 -18.77
CA ASP A 25 -3.30 25.75 -19.80
C ASP A 25 -4.28 25.73 -20.99
N ALA A 26 -4.96 24.60 -21.21
CA ALA A 26 -5.99 24.41 -22.22
C ALA A 26 -7.27 23.80 -21.61
N PRO A 27 -8.46 24.08 -22.20
CA PRO A 27 -9.70 23.46 -21.77
C PRO A 27 -9.70 21.95 -22.05
N ILE A 28 -10.26 21.18 -21.11
CA ILE A 28 -10.54 19.75 -21.27
C ILE A 28 -12.06 19.56 -21.29
N GLU A 29 -12.59 19.00 -22.37
CA GLU A 29 -14.04 18.81 -22.52
C GLU A 29 -14.61 17.71 -21.63
N GLY A 30 -15.81 17.95 -21.10
CA GLY A 30 -16.54 16.98 -20.28
C GLY A 30 -16.12 16.93 -18.81
N LEU A 31 -15.31 17.89 -18.35
CA LEU A 31 -15.08 18.13 -16.93
C LEU A 31 -16.38 18.53 -16.22
N THR A 32 -16.66 17.90 -15.09
CA THR A 32 -17.81 18.18 -14.20
C THR A 32 -17.54 17.56 -12.82
N ASP A 33 -18.52 17.56 -11.93
CA ASP A 33 -18.46 16.86 -10.64
C ASP A 33 -18.08 15.39 -10.88
N SER A 34 -16.94 14.98 -10.32
CA SER A 34 -16.41 13.64 -10.54
C SER A 34 -17.42 12.55 -10.17
N LYS A 35 -18.29 12.76 -9.18
CA LYS A 35 -19.27 11.78 -8.72
C LYS A 35 -20.39 11.55 -9.74
N LYS A 36 -20.65 12.51 -10.64
CA LYS A 36 -21.62 12.37 -11.73
C LYS A 36 -21.08 11.59 -12.93
N LEU A 37 -19.75 11.43 -13.02
CA LEU A 37 -19.11 10.68 -14.10
C LEU A 37 -19.19 9.17 -13.86
N THR A 38 -19.35 8.41 -14.94
CA THR A 38 -19.16 6.95 -14.90
C THR A 38 -17.70 6.61 -14.59
N LYS A 39 -17.42 5.41 -14.08
CA LYS A 39 -16.03 4.96 -13.82
C LYS A 39 -15.17 5.04 -15.08
N LYS A 40 -15.69 4.58 -16.22
CA LYS A 40 -15.00 4.63 -17.53
C LYS A 40 -14.67 6.08 -17.93
N ARG A 41 -15.66 6.97 -17.93
CA ARG A 41 -15.46 8.37 -18.33
C ARG A 41 -14.47 9.10 -17.41
N ARG A 42 -14.51 8.80 -16.11
CA ARG A 42 -13.57 9.37 -15.13
C ARG A 42 -12.13 8.93 -15.40
N LEU A 43 -11.90 7.68 -15.80
CA LEU A 43 -10.57 7.19 -16.16
C LEU A 43 -10.06 7.84 -17.44
N GLU A 44 -10.90 7.96 -18.48
CA GLU A 44 -10.55 8.67 -19.72
C GLU A 44 -10.16 10.13 -19.45
N LEU A 45 -10.94 10.83 -18.61
CA LEU A 45 -10.64 12.20 -18.21
C LEU A 45 -9.38 12.29 -17.37
N ASN A 46 -9.16 11.35 -16.44
CA ASN A 46 -7.92 11.29 -15.67
C ASN A 46 -6.70 11.19 -16.60
N ASP A 47 -6.72 10.28 -17.56
CA ASP A 47 -5.60 10.11 -18.49
C ASP A 47 -5.38 11.37 -19.34
N SER A 48 -6.47 12.01 -19.77
CA SER A 48 -6.41 13.31 -20.46
C SER A 48 -5.81 14.40 -19.58
N ILE A 49 -6.22 14.51 -18.32
CA ILE A 49 -5.71 15.52 -17.37
C ILE A 49 -4.22 15.29 -17.12
N LEU A 50 -3.80 14.06 -16.80
CA LEU A 50 -2.41 13.76 -16.48
C LEU A 50 -1.47 14.03 -17.67
N LYS A 51 -1.97 13.85 -18.89
CA LYS A 51 -1.22 14.09 -20.13
C LYS A 51 -1.16 15.55 -20.55
N HIS A 52 -2.22 16.31 -20.30
CA HIS A 52 -2.41 17.64 -20.91
C HIS A 52 -2.46 18.80 -19.91
N ALA A 53 -2.57 18.54 -18.60
CA ALA A 53 -2.48 19.61 -17.61
C ALA A 53 -1.09 20.24 -17.61
N ALA A 54 -1.04 21.57 -17.48
CA ALA A 54 0.22 22.31 -17.34
C ALA A 54 1.02 21.85 -16.11
N GLY A 55 0.34 21.47 -15.04
CA GLY A 55 0.94 20.86 -13.86
C GLY A 55 -0.10 20.27 -12.93
N TRP A 56 0.26 19.21 -12.22
CA TRP A 56 -0.64 18.57 -11.26
C TRP A 56 0.13 17.94 -10.10
N GLY A 57 -0.58 17.64 -9.01
CA GLY A 57 -0.01 17.04 -7.81
C GLY A 57 -1.05 16.30 -6.97
N LEU A 58 -0.60 15.31 -6.20
CA LEU A 58 -1.45 14.54 -5.29
C LEU A 58 -0.90 14.56 -3.87
N GLY A 59 -1.67 15.14 -2.95
CA GLY A 59 -1.35 15.18 -1.54
C GLY A 59 -2.00 14.04 -0.78
N TRP A 60 -1.20 13.05 -0.39
CA TRP A 60 -1.68 11.89 0.37
C TRP A 60 -1.48 12.10 1.87
N VAL A 61 -2.47 11.69 2.66
CA VAL A 61 -2.35 11.56 4.12
C VAL A 61 -2.94 10.22 4.54
N SER A 62 -2.13 9.40 5.20
CA SER A 62 -2.51 8.07 5.65
C SER A 62 -3.55 8.11 6.78
N ASN A 63 -4.28 7.00 7.00
CA ASN A 63 -5.20 6.88 8.13
C ASN A 63 -4.50 7.11 9.48
N LYS A 64 -3.25 6.64 9.63
CA LYS A 64 -2.45 6.86 10.86
C LYS A 64 -2.11 8.33 11.09
N GLU A 65 -1.74 9.05 10.04
CA GLU A 65 -1.51 10.49 10.14
C GLU A 65 -2.81 11.20 10.51
N ILE A 66 -3.94 10.86 9.88
CA ILE A 66 -5.28 11.39 10.24
C ILE A 66 -5.59 11.15 11.72
N ASP A 67 -5.34 9.94 12.22
CA ASP A 67 -5.57 9.59 13.63
C ASP A 67 -4.64 10.38 14.59
N THR A 68 -3.45 10.76 14.12
CA THR A 68 -2.46 11.49 14.93
C THR A 68 -2.72 12.99 14.98
N ILE A 69 -3.03 13.61 13.82
CA ILE A 69 -3.12 15.08 13.70
C ILE A 69 -4.56 15.60 13.60
N GLY A 70 -5.53 14.70 13.45
CA GLY A 70 -6.93 15.04 13.21
C GLY A 70 -7.23 15.39 11.76
N LEU A 71 -8.51 15.30 11.39
CA LEU A 71 -8.96 15.48 9.99
C LEU A 71 -8.68 16.89 9.45
N SER A 72 -8.83 17.92 10.27
CA SER A 72 -8.59 19.32 9.86
C SER A 72 -7.13 19.57 9.48
N GLU A 73 -6.18 19.11 10.30
CA GLU A 73 -4.75 19.24 9.96
C GLU A 73 -4.34 18.29 8.85
N ALA A 74 -4.97 17.11 8.74
CA ALA A 74 -4.77 16.22 7.60
C ALA A 74 -5.17 16.87 6.27
N LEU A 75 -6.27 17.63 6.23
CA LEU A 75 -6.65 18.40 5.03
C LEU A 75 -5.63 19.48 4.68
N ARG A 76 -5.12 20.23 5.67
CA ARG A 76 -4.05 21.20 5.47
C ARG A 76 -2.76 20.56 4.97
N LEU A 77 -2.36 19.43 5.56
CA LEU A 77 -1.16 18.69 5.18
C LEU A 77 -1.28 18.10 3.77
N ALA A 78 -2.40 17.46 3.45
CA ALA A 78 -2.68 16.96 2.11
C ALA A 78 -2.63 18.09 1.07
N THR A 79 -3.29 19.22 1.36
CA THR A 79 -3.29 20.37 0.45
C THR A 79 -1.88 20.91 0.20
N ARG A 80 -1.05 21.08 1.24
CA ARG A 80 0.35 21.49 1.06
C ARG A 80 1.14 20.51 0.20
N ARG A 81 1.05 19.21 0.49
CA ARG A 81 1.72 18.14 -0.28
C ARG A 81 1.30 18.12 -1.75
N ALA A 82 0.03 18.40 -2.05
CA ALA A 82 -0.47 18.47 -3.42
C ALA A 82 0.11 19.68 -4.17
N VAL A 83 0.07 20.85 -3.53
CA VAL A 83 0.55 22.11 -4.11
C VAL A 83 2.07 22.11 -4.32
N GLU A 84 2.84 21.50 -3.41
CA GLU A 84 4.31 21.37 -3.52
C GLU A 84 4.77 20.55 -4.74
N GLN A 85 3.91 19.67 -5.26
CA GLN A 85 4.21 18.87 -6.47
C GLN A 85 3.94 19.63 -7.77
N VAL A 86 3.17 20.74 -7.72
CA VAL A 86 2.85 21.53 -8.90
C VAL A 86 3.98 22.50 -9.20
N THR A 87 4.74 22.21 -10.25
CA THR A 87 5.86 23.07 -10.69
C THR A 87 5.45 24.14 -11.70
N ALA A 88 4.28 24.00 -12.32
CA ALA A 88 3.74 24.97 -13.28
C ALA A 88 3.38 26.31 -12.60
N SER A 89 3.53 27.41 -13.33
CA SER A 89 3.14 28.73 -12.83
C SER A 89 1.61 28.90 -12.80
N TYR A 90 1.10 29.56 -11.77
CA TYR A 90 -0.30 29.91 -11.62
C TYR A 90 -0.42 31.24 -10.86
N HIS A 91 -1.55 31.94 -11.02
CA HIS A 91 -1.74 33.30 -10.50
C HIS A 91 -2.77 33.35 -9.37
N GLU A 92 -3.66 32.36 -9.31
CA GLU A 92 -4.71 32.24 -8.32
C GLU A 92 -4.90 30.76 -7.95
N ILE A 93 -5.31 30.50 -6.72
CA ILE A 93 -5.67 29.18 -6.22
C ILE A 93 -7.17 29.17 -5.92
N ILE A 94 -7.90 28.20 -6.46
CA ILE A 94 -9.30 27.96 -6.12
C ILE A 94 -9.44 26.61 -5.43
N ILE A 95 -10.02 26.61 -4.23
CA ILE A 95 -10.29 25.40 -3.44
C ILE A 95 -11.80 25.16 -3.39
N ASP A 96 -12.25 23.94 -3.67
CA ASP A 96 -13.65 23.56 -3.41
C ASP A 96 -13.99 23.61 -1.91
N GLY A 97 -15.11 24.23 -1.58
CA GLY A 97 -15.61 24.34 -0.22
C GLY A 97 -15.43 25.74 0.37
N THR A 98 -15.30 25.81 1.70
CA THR A 98 -15.36 27.08 2.44
C THR A 98 -14.14 27.37 3.30
N ILE A 99 -13.16 26.46 3.31
CA ILE A 99 -12.00 26.54 4.21
C ILE A 99 -10.75 26.75 3.39
N ASN A 100 -9.98 27.79 3.72
CA ASN A 100 -8.67 28.01 3.14
C ASN A 100 -7.64 27.12 3.87
N PHE A 101 -7.35 25.96 3.30
CA PHE A 101 -6.38 25.01 3.87
C PHE A 101 -4.91 25.47 3.79
N LEU A 102 -4.65 26.58 3.09
CA LEU A 102 -3.32 27.18 2.92
C LEU A 102 -3.18 28.51 3.68
N SER A 103 -4.15 28.89 4.53
CA SER A 103 -4.19 30.19 5.22
C SER A 103 -2.89 30.53 5.98
N ASN A 104 -2.21 29.51 6.50
CA ASN A 104 -0.98 29.66 7.30
C ASN A 104 0.29 29.45 6.46
N THR A 105 0.21 29.64 5.15
CA THR A 105 1.34 29.52 4.22
C THR A 105 1.50 30.81 3.43
N SER A 106 2.65 31.01 2.78
CA SER A 106 2.87 32.13 1.87
C SER A 106 1.89 32.17 0.69
N LYS A 107 1.22 31.05 0.39
CA LYS A 107 0.21 30.94 -0.66
C LYS A 107 -1.20 31.31 -0.20
N GLY A 108 -1.44 31.46 1.10
CA GLY A 108 -2.78 31.64 1.67
C GLY A 108 -3.51 32.88 1.18
N ALA A 109 -2.78 33.95 0.86
CA ALA A 109 -3.34 35.21 0.35
C ALA A 109 -3.87 35.13 -1.09
N TYR A 110 -3.50 34.09 -1.85
CA TYR A 110 -3.90 33.88 -3.23
C TYR A 110 -5.05 32.87 -3.38
N VAL A 111 -5.67 32.49 -2.26
CA VAL A 111 -6.69 31.45 -2.22
C VAL A 111 -8.08 32.05 -2.19
N THR A 112 -8.89 31.66 -3.17
CA THR A 112 -10.34 31.83 -3.19
C THR A 112 -10.99 30.48 -2.84
N THR A 113 -11.89 30.47 -1.85
CA THR A 113 -12.72 29.28 -1.55
C THR A 113 -14.08 29.45 -2.19
N LEU A 114 -14.57 28.39 -2.82
CA LEU A 114 -15.85 28.42 -3.52
C LEU A 114 -16.61 27.12 -3.33
N LYS A 115 -17.86 27.20 -2.89
CA LYS A 115 -18.73 26.00 -2.76
C LYS A 115 -19.07 25.49 -4.16
N LYS A 116 -18.92 24.17 -4.37
CA LYS A 116 -19.21 23.52 -5.66
C LYS A 116 -18.33 24.07 -6.78
N ALA A 117 -17.09 24.39 -6.46
CA ALA A 117 -16.13 24.90 -7.42
C ALA A 117 -15.79 23.85 -8.49
N ASP A 118 -15.91 22.57 -8.17
CA ASP A 118 -15.79 21.45 -9.10
C ASP A 118 -16.81 21.49 -10.26
N LEU A 119 -17.95 22.16 -10.08
CA LEU A 119 -18.95 22.40 -11.14
C LEU A 119 -18.71 23.69 -11.93
N LEU A 120 -17.89 24.60 -11.42
CA LEU A 120 -17.75 25.96 -11.94
C LEU A 120 -16.37 26.22 -12.56
N ILE A 121 -15.34 25.59 -12.03
CA ILE A 121 -13.94 25.84 -12.36
C ILE A 121 -13.32 24.54 -12.91
N PRO A 122 -12.95 24.51 -14.21
CA PRO A 122 -12.39 23.31 -14.84
C PRO A 122 -11.17 22.73 -14.11
N ALA A 123 -10.27 23.57 -13.61
CA ALA A 123 -9.10 23.13 -12.86
C ALA A 123 -9.48 22.40 -11.55
N VAL A 124 -10.54 22.83 -10.87
CA VAL A 124 -11.04 22.18 -9.65
C VAL A 124 -11.73 20.86 -9.99
N SER A 125 -12.53 20.83 -11.05
CA SER A 125 -13.08 19.58 -11.58
C SER A 125 -11.97 18.56 -11.89
N ALA A 126 -10.92 18.98 -12.58
CA ALA A 126 -9.78 18.14 -12.89
C ALA A 126 -9.06 17.62 -11.62
N ALA A 127 -8.86 18.49 -10.63
CA ALA A 127 -8.30 18.12 -9.32
C ALA A 127 -9.15 17.05 -8.62
N SER A 128 -10.48 17.21 -8.60
CA SER A 128 -11.41 16.23 -8.04
C SER A 128 -11.27 14.85 -8.70
N ILE A 129 -11.11 14.83 -10.03
CA ILE A 129 -11.03 13.62 -10.84
C ILE A 129 -9.74 12.85 -10.53
N ILE A 130 -8.58 13.51 -10.58
CA ILE A 130 -7.29 12.83 -10.32
C ILE A 130 -7.23 12.31 -8.87
N ALA A 131 -7.74 13.06 -7.90
CA ALA A 131 -7.78 12.64 -6.50
C ALA A 131 -8.72 11.43 -6.33
N LYS A 132 -9.87 11.43 -7.00
CA LYS A 132 -10.84 10.34 -6.94
C LYS A 132 -10.29 9.07 -7.56
N VAL A 133 -9.73 9.15 -8.77
CA VAL A 133 -9.16 7.99 -9.47
C VAL A 133 -8.01 7.39 -8.67
N ALA A 134 -7.10 8.23 -8.18
CA ALA A 134 -5.96 7.76 -7.41
C ALA A 134 -6.40 7.07 -6.12
N ARG A 135 -7.30 7.69 -5.35
CA ARG A 135 -7.78 7.12 -4.09
C ARG A 135 -8.58 5.83 -4.29
N ASP A 136 -9.48 5.79 -5.28
CA ASP A 136 -10.28 4.60 -5.55
C ASP A 136 -9.39 3.42 -6.00
N THR A 137 -8.40 3.69 -6.84
CA THR A 137 -7.42 2.68 -7.27
C THR A 137 -6.67 2.12 -6.07
N TYR A 138 -6.21 2.99 -5.17
CA TYR A 138 -5.59 2.54 -3.92
C TYR A 138 -6.53 1.66 -3.11
N MET A 139 -7.81 2.03 -2.95
CA MET A 139 -8.79 1.25 -2.19
C MET A 139 -9.10 -0.11 -2.82
N VAL A 140 -9.12 -0.21 -4.15
CA VAL A 140 -9.26 -1.49 -4.87
C VAL A 140 -8.09 -2.43 -4.58
N GLN A 141 -6.86 -1.90 -4.55
CA GLN A 141 -5.68 -2.71 -4.19
C GLN A 141 -5.75 -3.27 -2.76
N GLN A 142 -6.57 -2.68 -1.88
CA GLN A 142 -6.72 -3.16 -0.51
C GLN A 142 -7.57 -4.43 -0.41
N ASP A 143 -8.34 -4.79 -1.44
CA ASP A 143 -9.11 -6.04 -1.43
C ASP A 143 -8.20 -7.27 -1.42
N THR A 144 -7.05 -7.19 -2.09
CA THR A 144 -6.03 -8.25 -2.05
C THR A 144 -5.39 -8.37 -0.67
N ILE A 145 -5.20 -7.24 0.02
CA ILE A 145 -4.53 -7.19 1.34
C ILE A 145 -5.50 -7.55 2.47
N TYR A 146 -6.78 -7.18 2.32
CA TYR A 146 -7.83 -7.40 3.32
C TYR A 146 -9.03 -8.10 2.66
N PRO A 147 -8.89 -9.38 2.29
CA PRO A 147 -9.95 -10.12 1.63
C PRO A 147 -11.19 -10.18 2.53
N GLY A 148 -12.37 -10.08 1.90
CA GLY A 148 -13.66 -10.09 2.60
C GLY A 148 -14.16 -8.73 3.08
N TYR A 149 -13.33 -7.67 3.07
CA TYR A 149 -13.79 -6.32 3.41
C TYR A 149 -14.49 -5.62 2.25
N SER A 150 -14.15 -5.93 1.00
CA SER A 150 -14.72 -5.28 -0.20
C SER A 150 -14.44 -3.77 -0.28
N PHE A 151 -13.24 -3.36 0.16
CA PHE A 151 -12.74 -2.00 0.09
C PHE A 151 -12.76 -1.42 -1.33
N GLY A 152 -12.56 -2.23 -2.37
CA GLY A 152 -12.66 -1.77 -3.75
C GLY A 152 -14.07 -1.35 -4.18
N SER A 153 -15.10 -1.85 -3.50
CA SER A 153 -16.50 -1.54 -3.77
C SER A 153 -16.96 -0.28 -3.03
N HIS A 154 -16.85 -0.27 -1.68
CA HIS A 154 -17.34 0.83 -0.87
C HIS A 154 -16.28 1.90 -0.55
N VAL A 155 -15.04 1.74 -1.03
CA VAL A 155 -13.91 2.68 -0.91
C VAL A 155 -13.68 3.22 0.51
N GLY A 156 -13.93 2.36 1.49
CA GLY A 156 -13.75 2.63 2.92
C GLY A 156 -14.92 3.32 3.63
N TYR A 157 -16.01 3.68 2.93
CA TYR A 157 -17.21 4.23 3.59
C TYR A 157 -17.92 3.18 4.45
N GLY A 158 -18.58 3.64 5.52
CA GLY A 158 -19.29 2.81 6.49
C GLY A 158 -20.62 2.23 6.02
N THR A 159 -20.60 1.52 4.89
CA THR A 159 -21.76 0.82 4.34
C THR A 159 -22.14 -0.37 5.22
N ALA A 160 -23.36 -0.92 5.03
CA ALA A 160 -23.78 -2.15 5.70
C ALA A 160 -22.81 -3.32 5.45
N ALA A 161 -22.26 -3.43 4.24
CA ALA A 161 -21.25 -4.43 3.91
C ALA A 161 -19.95 -4.23 4.71
N HIS A 162 -19.49 -2.99 4.86
CA HIS A 162 -18.30 -2.68 5.64
C HIS A 162 -18.50 -2.93 7.14
N GLN A 163 -19.68 -2.58 7.67
CA GLN A 163 -20.06 -2.89 9.05
C GLN A 163 -20.08 -4.39 9.31
N ALA A 164 -20.70 -5.17 8.42
CA ALA A 164 -20.73 -6.63 8.52
C ALA A 164 -19.32 -7.23 8.46
N ALA A 165 -18.44 -6.71 7.59
CA ALA A 165 -17.04 -7.11 7.53
C ALA A 165 -16.31 -6.82 8.85
N ILE A 166 -16.53 -5.65 9.47
CA ILE A 166 -15.94 -5.33 10.77
C ILE A 166 -16.46 -6.26 11.87
N GLN A 167 -17.75 -6.54 11.91
CA GLN A 167 -18.34 -7.46 12.90
C GLN A 167 -17.81 -8.90 12.77
N ARG A 168 -17.52 -9.32 11.53
CA ARG A 168 -17.02 -10.66 11.20
C ARG A 168 -15.51 -10.80 11.38
N PHE A 169 -14.73 -9.83 10.91
CA PHE A 169 -13.27 -9.92 10.78
C PHE A 169 -12.50 -8.97 11.72
N GLY A 170 -13.20 -8.15 12.49
CA GLY A 170 -12.64 -7.06 13.30
C GLY A 170 -12.32 -5.81 12.47
N ILE A 171 -11.68 -4.82 13.07
CA ILE A 171 -11.12 -3.70 12.30
C ILE A 171 -9.86 -4.15 11.54
N THR A 172 -9.33 -3.32 10.66
CA THR A 172 -8.01 -3.51 10.02
C THR A 172 -7.11 -2.32 10.31
N PRO A 173 -5.80 -2.47 10.12
CA PRO A 173 -4.86 -1.36 10.11
C PRO A 173 -5.14 -0.19 9.19
N LEU A 174 -6.01 -0.37 8.19
CA LEU A 174 -6.41 0.66 7.25
C LEU A 174 -7.51 1.56 7.83
N HIS A 175 -8.18 1.12 8.90
CA HIS A 175 -9.22 1.89 9.57
C HIS A 175 -8.64 3.08 10.33
N ARG A 176 -9.43 4.15 10.42
CA ARG A 176 -9.14 5.37 11.16
C ARG A 176 -9.64 5.20 12.58
N THR A 177 -8.75 4.85 13.50
CA THR A 177 -9.12 4.48 14.87
C THR A 177 -9.68 5.66 15.67
N SER A 178 -9.45 6.89 15.22
CA SER A 178 -10.03 8.10 15.83
C SER A 178 -11.48 8.37 15.41
N PHE A 179 -12.03 7.67 14.40
CA PHE A 179 -13.36 7.96 13.87
C PHE A 179 -14.43 7.11 14.57
N ALA A 180 -15.60 7.69 14.85
CA ALA A 180 -16.79 6.88 15.15
C ALA A 180 -17.31 6.22 13.86
N PRO A 181 -17.74 4.93 13.89
CA PRO A 181 -17.82 4.03 15.03
C PRO A 181 -16.56 3.15 15.24
N ILE A 182 -15.50 3.36 14.48
CA ILE A 182 -14.28 2.52 14.53
C ILE A 182 -13.62 2.55 15.90
N ALA A 183 -13.59 3.70 16.56
CA ALA A 183 -13.02 3.86 17.90
C ALA A 183 -13.63 2.87 18.92
N ALA A 184 -14.91 2.54 18.80
CA ALA A 184 -15.59 1.60 19.70
C ALA A 184 -15.14 0.14 19.53
N HIS A 185 -14.53 -0.20 18.39
CA HIS A 185 -14.06 -1.55 18.09
C HIS A 185 -12.58 -1.76 18.46
N ILE A 186 -11.94 -0.76 19.10
CA ILE A 186 -10.56 -0.86 19.58
C ILE A 186 -10.55 -1.80 20.81
N GLY A 187 -9.85 -2.92 20.70
CA GLY A 187 -9.78 -3.94 21.77
C GLY A 187 -10.69 -5.14 21.54
N GLU A 188 -11.68 -5.05 20.65
CA GLU A 188 -12.50 -6.17 20.19
C GLU A 188 -11.71 -7.05 19.19
N THR A 189 -10.71 -7.77 19.69
CA THR A 189 -10.07 -8.84 18.93
C THR A 189 -10.87 -10.12 19.11
N LYS A 190 -11.86 -10.36 18.26
CA LYS A 190 -12.34 -11.74 18.05
C LYS A 190 -11.14 -12.56 17.53
N PRO A 191 -10.94 -13.82 17.99
CA PRO A 191 -9.84 -14.66 17.53
C PRO A 191 -9.94 -14.80 16.01
N ASN A 192 -9.10 -14.03 15.33
CA ASN A 192 -9.18 -13.86 13.90
C ASN A 192 -8.46 -15.04 13.26
N THR A 193 -9.20 -15.85 12.50
CA THR A 193 -8.70 -16.90 11.61
C THR A 193 -8.01 -16.33 10.36
N LEU A 194 -7.62 -15.06 10.39
CA LEU A 194 -6.81 -14.38 9.39
C LEU A 194 -5.71 -13.62 10.12
N VAL A 195 -4.52 -14.21 10.11
CA VAL A 195 -3.31 -13.67 10.73
C VAL A 195 -3.00 -12.30 10.13
N ARG A 196 -2.98 -11.28 10.97
CA ARG A 196 -2.55 -9.93 10.63
C ARG A 196 -1.01 -9.89 10.47
N LYS A 197 -0.55 -9.63 9.24
CA LYS A 197 0.14 -8.37 8.84
C LYS A 197 1.61 -8.13 9.24
N LYS A 198 2.50 -7.92 8.25
CA LYS A 198 3.50 -6.81 8.20
C LYS A 198 4.21 -6.70 6.83
N VAL A 199 3.61 -6.05 5.83
CA VAL A 199 4.39 -5.62 4.65
C VAL A 199 5.24 -4.41 5.07
N SER A 200 6.55 -4.61 5.22
CA SER A 200 7.51 -3.51 5.30
C SER A 200 7.92 -3.10 3.89
N THR A 201 7.03 -2.45 3.15
CA THR A 201 7.30 -1.98 1.79
C THR A 201 8.10 -0.67 1.85
N THR A 202 9.39 -0.77 2.15
CA THR A 202 10.33 0.20 1.59
C THR A 202 10.57 -0.20 0.13
N HIS A 203 10.71 0.77 -0.77
CA HIS A 203 11.10 0.56 -2.18
C HIS A 203 12.27 -0.44 -2.32
N THR A 204 13.14 -0.43 -1.33
CA THR A 204 14.31 -1.29 -1.19
C THR A 204 13.98 -2.76 -0.95
N GLY A 205 12.93 -3.08 -0.18
CA GLY A 205 12.47 -4.46 0.04
C GLY A 205 11.89 -5.08 -1.23
N MET A 206 11.05 -4.33 -1.96
CA MET A 206 10.50 -4.79 -3.24
C MET A 206 11.59 -5.02 -4.29
N LYS A 207 12.60 -4.14 -4.34
CA LYS A 207 13.76 -4.31 -5.21
C LYS A 207 14.57 -5.57 -4.85
N ALA A 208 14.77 -5.83 -3.56
CA ALA A 208 15.48 -7.02 -3.11
C ALA A 208 14.74 -8.32 -3.51
N GLU A 209 13.43 -8.41 -3.26
CA GLU A 209 12.63 -9.57 -3.69
C GLU A 209 12.69 -9.81 -5.20
N GLU A 210 12.63 -8.73 -5.97
CA GLU A 210 12.71 -8.79 -7.43
C GLU A 210 14.10 -9.25 -7.93
N GLU A 211 15.18 -8.81 -7.29
CA GLU A 211 16.54 -9.26 -7.61
C GLU A 211 16.75 -10.75 -7.27
N VAL A 212 16.24 -11.21 -6.12
CA VAL A 212 16.29 -12.61 -5.74
C VAL A 212 15.44 -13.47 -6.67
N ALA A 213 14.25 -13.02 -7.05
CA ALA A 213 13.41 -13.73 -8.01
C ALA A 213 14.14 -14.00 -9.34
N ARG A 214 14.82 -12.98 -9.88
CA ARG A 214 15.64 -13.13 -11.10
C ARG A 214 16.83 -14.05 -10.89
N TYR A 215 17.50 -13.94 -9.74
CA TYR A 215 18.60 -14.83 -9.39
C TYR A 215 18.15 -16.29 -9.37
N LEU A 216 17.04 -16.60 -8.71
CA LEU A 216 16.50 -17.96 -8.64
C LEU A 216 16.16 -18.50 -10.03
N GLN A 217 15.47 -17.70 -10.86
CA GLN A 217 15.17 -18.07 -12.25
C GLN A 217 16.43 -18.36 -13.08
N LYS A 218 17.46 -17.52 -12.94
CA LYS A 218 18.75 -17.72 -13.62
C LYS A 218 19.46 -19.01 -13.17
N ASN A 219 19.22 -19.45 -11.93
CA ASN A 219 19.77 -20.68 -11.37
C ASN A 219 18.79 -21.87 -11.49
N GLY A 220 17.85 -21.83 -12.43
CA GLY A 220 17.02 -22.98 -12.78
C GLY A 220 15.75 -23.17 -11.95
N HIS A 221 15.41 -22.23 -11.06
CA HIS A 221 14.16 -22.28 -10.32
C HIS A 221 12.98 -21.83 -11.19
N ILE A 222 11.84 -22.49 -11.03
CA ILE A 222 10.54 -22.04 -11.53
C ILE A 222 9.79 -21.36 -10.39
N LEU A 223 9.50 -20.07 -10.51
CA LEU A 223 8.71 -19.35 -9.51
C LEU A 223 7.25 -19.80 -9.56
N LEU A 224 6.71 -20.18 -8.40
CA LEU A 224 5.31 -20.59 -8.25
C LEU A 224 4.47 -19.49 -7.62
N ASP A 225 5.01 -18.80 -6.62
CA ASP A 225 4.29 -17.76 -5.89
C ASP A 225 5.27 -16.75 -5.27
N ARG A 226 4.75 -15.57 -4.90
CA ARG A 226 5.50 -14.51 -4.21
C ARG A 226 4.64 -13.95 -3.09
N ASN A 227 5.28 -13.61 -1.97
CA ASN A 227 4.62 -13.06 -0.78
C ASN A 227 3.45 -13.95 -0.33
N TRP A 228 3.71 -15.26 -0.31
CA TRP A 228 2.70 -16.28 -0.01
C TRP A 228 2.47 -16.39 1.49
N ALA A 229 1.31 -15.94 1.93
CA ALA A 229 0.97 -15.83 3.35
C ALA A 229 0.26 -17.08 3.90
N THR A 230 0.68 -17.53 5.08
CA THR A 230 0.00 -18.58 5.87
C THR A 230 -0.32 -18.11 7.28
N ARG A 231 -1.01 -18.98 8.04
CA ARG A 231 -1.17 -18.81 9.49
C ARG A 231 0.14 -18.86 10.29
N TYR A 232 1.21 -19.40 9.71
CA TYR A 232 2.49 -19.62 10.39
C TYR A 232 3.47 -18.48 10.10
N CYS A 233 3.69 -18.18 8.82
CA CYS A 233 4.47 -17.05 8.33
C CYS A 233 4.14 -16.72 6.87
N GLU A 234 4.66 -15.60 6.39
CA GLU A 234 4.73 -15.26 4.96
C GLU A 234 6.04 -15.84 4.40
N ILE A 235 5.98 -16.38 3.18
CA ILE A 235 7.14 -16.83 2.41
C ILE A 235 7.28 -15.86 1.23
N ASP A 236 8.41 -15.14 1.19
CA ASP A 236 8.64 -14.08 0.20
C ASP A 236 8.66 -14.63 -1.24
N ILE A 237 9.30 -15.79 -1.45
CA ILE A 237 9.34 -16.46 -2.76
C ILE A 237 9.12 -17.96 -2.59
N VAL A 238 8.14 -18.50 -3.29
CA VAL A 238 7.92 -19.94 -3.44
C VAL A 238 8.33 -20.35 -4.84
N SER A 239 9.23 -21.31 -4.95
CA SER A 239 9.75 -21.80 -6.23
C SER A 239 9.92 -23.31 -6.25
N VAL A 240 10.21 -23.86 -7.42
CA VAL A 240 10.56 -25.26 -7.61
C VAL A 240 11.92 -25.35 -8.27
N SER A 241 12.80 -26.19 -7.72
CA SER A 241 14.07 -26.55 -8.32
C SER A 241 14.26 -28.06 -8.19
N GLU A 242 14.54 -28.75 -9.30
CA GLU A 242 14.75 -30.21 -9.31
C GLU A 242 13.65 -30.99 -8.55
N GLU A 243 12.37 -30.66 -8.83
CA GLU A 243 11.17 -31.24 -8.20
C GLU A 243 10.99 -30.95 -6.70
N ARG A 244 11.91 -30.19 -6.08
CA ARG A 244 11.84 -29.77 -4.68
C ARG A 244 11.07 -28.46 -4.58
N LEU A 245 10.16 -28.38 -3.60
CA LEU A 245 9.51 -27.12 -3.23
C LEU A 245 10.49 -26.28 -2.42
N VAL A 246 10.85 -25.10 -2.92
CA VAL A 246 11.81 -24.20 -2.28
C VAL A 246 11.08 -22.95 -1.77
N CYS A 247 11.14 -22.72 -0.46
CA CYS A 247 10.56 -21.56 0.21
C CYS A 247 11.67 -20.62 0.67
N THR A 248 11.82 -19.48 0.01
CA THR A 248 12.90 -18.52 0.23
C THR A 248 12.41 -17.28 0.97
N GLU A 249 13.10 -16.94 2.05
CA GLU A 249 12.98 -15.63 2.73
C GLU A 249 14.04 -14.65 2.18
N VAL A 250 13.66 -13.40 1.93
CA VAL A 250 14.50 -12.34 1.37
C VAL A 250 14.80 -11.26 2.41
N LYS A 251 16.07 -10.88 2.55
CA LYS A 251 16.51 -9.81 3.44
C LYS A 251 17.36 -8.77 2.72
N TYR A 252 17.07 -7.49 2.94
CA TYR A 252 17.91 -6.39 2.47
C TYR A 252 18.87 -5.90 3.58
N ARG A 253 20.16 -5.73 3.26
CA ARG A 253 21.19 -5.24 4.19
C ARG A 253 21.75 -3.87 3.75
N SER A 254 21.67 -2.89 4.66
CA SER A 254 22.13 -1.51 4.41
C SER A 254 23.56 -1.21 4.90
N SER A 255 24.21 -2.08 5.70
CA SER A 255 25.55 -1.83 6.26
C SER A 255 26.51 -3.02 6.12
N THR A 256 27.79 -2.70 5.88
CA THR A 256 28.93 -3.63 5.75
C THR A 256 29.62 -3.89 7.09
N GLY A 257 28.85 -4.17 8.15
CA GLY A 257 29.41 -4.59 9.45
C GLY A 257 29.69 -6.09 9.50
N GLN A 258 30.92 -6.47 9.85
CA GLN A 258 31.35 -7.84 10.14
C GLN A 258 30.52 -8.43 11.30
N GLY A 259 29.79 -9.50 11.00
CA GLY A 259 28.89 -10.22 11.91
C GLY A 259 28.01 -11.12 11.06
N GLY A 260 28.28 -12.43 11.07
CA GLY A 260 27.85 -13.39 10.07
C GLY A 260 26.36 -13.32 9.70
N GLY A 261 26.08 -13.07 8.41
CA GLY A 261 24.72 -12.97 7.85
C GLY A 261 23.86 -14.22 8.03
N PHE A 262 24.45 -15.34 8.43
CA PHE A 262 23.73 -16.60 8.68
C PHE A 262 23.09 -16.71 10.08
N ALA A 263 23.33 -15.77 11.00
CA ALA A 263 22.79 -15.84 12.36
C ALA A 263 21.27 -15.52 12.49
N ALA A 264 20.57 -15.25 11.40
CA ALA A 264 19.37 -14.41 11.46
C ALA A 264 18.01 -15.10 11.20
N ILE A 265 17.93 -16.43 11.01
CA ILE A 265 16.66 -17.15 11.12
C ILE A 265 16.65 -17.92 12.44
N THR A 266 15.91 -17.36 13.40
CA THR A 266 15.70 -18.03 14.70
C THR A 266 15.04 -19.39 14.48
N ARG A 267 15.31 -20.36 15.35
CA ARG A 267 14.67 -21.70 15.31
C ARG A 267 13.14 -21.60 15.25
N ALA A 268 12.57 -20.61 15.94
CA ALA A 268 11.14 -20.31 15.91
C ALA A 268 10.65 -19.76 14.56
N LYS A 269 11.48 -19.03 13.81
CA LYS A 269 11.15 -18.60 12.45
C LYS A 269 11.28 -19.76 11.46
N ARG A 270 12.33 -20.57 11.55
CA ARG A 270 12.50 -21.78 10.74
C ARG A 270 11.29 -22.73 10.85
N LYS A 271 10.89 -23.07 12.08
CA LYS A 271 9.72 -23.93 12.33
C LYS A 271 8.42 -23.41 11.71
N ARG A 272 8.22 -22.08 11.71
CA ARG A 272 7.05 -21.46 11.06
C ARG A 272 7.12 -21.53 9.54
N MET A 273 8.31 -21.44 8.96
CA MET A 273 8.53 -21.61 7.52
C MET A 273 8.33 -23.05 7.08
N GLU A 274 8.76 -24.04 7.87
CA GLU A 274 8.52 -25.47 7.60
C GLU A 274 7.01 -25.76 7.53
N GLN A 275 6.27 -25.26 8.51
CA GLN A 275 4.81 -25.40 8.57
C GLN A 275 4.10 -24.68 7.41
N ALA A 276 4.64 -23.53 6.98
CA ALA A 276 4.14 -22.83 5.81
C ALA A 276 4.42 -23.63 4.52
N ALA A 277 5.65 -24.11 4.32
CA ALA A 277 6.03 -24.92 3.16
C ALA A 277 5.17 -26.19 3.05
N GLU A 278 4.87 -26.85 4.17
CA GLU A 278 3.96 -28.00 4.20
C GLU A 278 2.54 -27.62 3.78
N ALA A 279 2.01 -26.51 4.29
CA ALA A 279 0.70 -26.02 3.89
C ALA A 279 0.65 -25.65 2.39
N TYR A 280 1.75 -25.17 1.81
CA TYR A 280 1.84 -24.88 0.37
C TYR A 280 1.75 -26.17 -0.43
N ALA A 281 2.56 -27.17 -0.03
CA ALA A 281 2.59 -28.47 -0.67
C ALA A 281 1.20 -29.13 -0.66
N GLN A 282 0.49 -29.11 0.47
CA GLN A 282 -0.86 -29.67 0.61
C GLN A 282 -1.92 -28.97 -0.26
N LYS A 283 -1.77 -27.65 -0.47
CA LYS A 283 -2.70 -26.86 -1.30
C LYS A 283 -2.37 -26.96 -2.79
N SER A 284 -1.13 -27.31 -3.14
CA SER A 284 -0.69 -27.40 -4.52
C SER A 284 -1.28 -28.63 -5.21
N GLN A 285 -1.61 -28.48 -6.49
CA GLN A 285 -1.97 -29.61 -7.35
C GLN A 285 -0.73 -30.38 -7.86
N ARG A 286 0.48 -29.94 -7.47
CA ARG A 286 1.76 -30.56 -7.85
C ARG A 286 2.29 -31.45 -6.73
N SER A 287 2.88 -32.58 -7.11
CA SER A 287 3.71 -33.38 -6.22
C SER A 287 5.12 -32.80 -6.15
N PHE A 288 5.75 -32.85 -4.98
CA PHE A 288 7.13 -32.41 -4.76
C PHE A 288 7.93 -33.54 -4.11
N SER A 289 9.18 -33.72 -4.53
CA SER A 289 10.06 -34.78 -3.99
C SER A 289 10.49 -34.50 -2.56
N ASN A 290 10.77 -33.24 -2.24
CA ASN A 290 11.01 -32.76 -0.89
C ASN A 290 10.67 -31.26 -0.76
N ARG A 291 10.74 -30.72 0.46
CA ARG A 291 10.61 -29.30 0.79
C ARG A 291 11.95 -28.79 1.31
N LEU A 292 12.35 -27.61 0.87
CA LEU A 292 13.58 -26.96 1.28
C LEU A 292 13.28 -25.52 1.69
N LEU A 293 13.89 -25.08 2.77
CA LEU A 293 13.88 -23.66 3.17
C LEU A 293 15.16 -23.00 2.72
N ALA A 294 15.08 -21.73 2.32
CA ALA A 294 16.25 -20.97 1.93
C ALA A 294 16.17 -19.52 2.41
N VAL A 295 17.31 -18.86 2.44
CA VAL A 295 17.45 -17.43 2.75
C VAL A 295 18.28 -16.77 1.67
N ALA A 296 17.78 -15.65 1.17
CA ALA A 296 18.50 -14.79 0.25
C ALA A 296 18.75 -13.42 0.89
N GLU A 297 20.00 -12.99 0.92
CA GLU A 297 20.37 -11.64 1.37
C GLU A 297 20.82 -10.80 0.17
N VAL A 298 20.26 -9.60 0.05
CA VAL A 298 20.61 -8.60 -0.96
C VAL A 298 21.30 -7.42 -0.30
N THR A 299 22.50 -7.12 -0.77
CA THR A 299 23.29 -5.96 -0.33
C THR A 299 22.94 -4.70 -1.14
N ARG A 300 23.31 -3.53 -0.63
CA ARG A 300 23.13 -2.25 -1.36
C ARG A 300 23.83 -2.24 -2.72
N GLU A 301 24.93 -2.98 -2.87
CA GLU A 301 25.70 -3.12 -4.10
C GLU A 301 25.10 -4.16 -5.07
N GLY A 302 23.94 -4.74 -4.76
CA GLY A 302 23.26 -5.73 -5.61
C GLY A 302 23.89 -7.13 -5.56
N ARG A 303 24.78 -7.41 -4.61
CA ARG A 303 25.28 -8.78 -4.39
C ARG A 303 24.22 -9.59 -3.65
N ILE A 304 23.97 -10.79 -4.15
CA ILE A 304 23.02 -11.75 -3.59
C ILE A 304 23.80 -12.91 -2.97
N THR A 305 23.53 -13.17 -1.70
CA THR A 305 23.95 -14.40 -1.01
C THR A 305 22.74 -15.30 -0.85
N TYR A 306 22.81 -16.53 -1.31
CA TYR A 306 21.72 -17.51 -1.22
C TYR A 306 22.20 -18.74 -0.43
N LEU A 307 21.43 -19.15 0.57
CA LEU A 307 21.73 -20.33 1.38
C LEU A 307 20.49 -21.20 1.56
N GLU A 308 20.67 -22.49 1.28
CA GLU A 308 19.73 -23.55 1.60
C GLU A 308 19.89 -23.98 3.05
N LEU A 309 18.79 -24.03 3.80
CA LEU A 309 18.78 -24.44 5.19
C LEU A 309 18.60 -25.96 5.24
N ASP A 310 19.69 -26.69 5.45
CA ASP A 310 19.65 -28.15 5.59
C ASP A 310 18.99 -28.57 6.93
N GLU A 311 18.29 -29.72 6.91
CA GLU A 311 17.71 -30.37 8.09
C GLU A 311 18.78 -31.06 8.96
N SER A 312 19.96 -31.33 8.40
CA SER A 312 20.99 -32.19 8.99
C SER A 312 21.89 -31.57 10.08
N LEU A 313 21.84 -30.25 10.32
CA LEU A 313 22.76 -29.55 11.25
C LEU A 313 22.19 -29.29 12.66
N ALA A 314 21.11 -29.98 13.04
CA ALA A 314 20.47 -29.79 14.35
C ALA A 314 20.92 -30.78 15.46
N ASP A 315 21.84 -31.71 15.18
CA ASP A 315 22.15 -32.82 16.08
C ASP A 315 23.64 -33.00 16.47
N GLU A 316 24.48 -31.96 16.34
CA GLU A 316 25.90 -32.02 16.75
C GLU A 316 26.24 -31.28 18.06
N SER A 317 25.26 -30.87 18.87
CA SER A 317 25.53 -30.30 20.21
C SER A 317 25.02 -31.13 21.39
N ALA A 318 24.71 -32.41 21.18
CA ALA A 318 24.24 -33.32 22.24
C ALA A 318 25.21 -34.49 22.55
N VAL A 319 26.42 -34.51 21.99
CA VAL A 319 27.44 -35.53 22.31
C VAL A 319 28.81 -34.88 22.50
N ALA A 320 29.01 -34.18 23.63
CA ALA A 320 30.35 -33.92 24.19
C ALA A 320 30.26 -33.27 25.59
N SER A 321 29.71 -33.96 26.58
CA SER A 321 30.19 -33.88 27.98
C SER A 321 29.68 -35.10 28.75
N ASN A 322 30.42 -36.21 28.64
CA ASN A 322 30.58 -37.15 29.74
C ASN A 322 31.82 -36.70 30.53
#